data_AF-A0A7W1ZFF6-F1
#
_entry.id   AF-A0A7W1ZFF6-F1
#
_cell.length_a   1.000
_cell.length_b   1.000
_cell.length_c   1.000
_cell.angle_alpha   90.00
_cell.angle_beta   90.00
_cell.angle_gamma   90.00
#
_symmetry.space_group_name_H-M   'P 1'
#
loop_
_entity.id
_entity.type
_entity.pdbx_description
1 polymer ?
#
loop_
_entity_poly.entity_id
_entity_poly.type
_entity_poly.pdbx_seq_one_letter_code
_entity_poly.pdbx_strand_id
1 'polypeptide(L)'
;MRLRHGTFAYLPDLTDDEIAAQVKYALERDWPVSIEYTDDPHPRNVYWEMWALPMFDLDEPDGVLTEINDCRSTFPRHYIRVLAYDASRGRQTTALQFLVHRPPNEPGFLLTRTEGSDRRQSYGLSSYATTVATGDRYGQE
;
A
#
# COMPACT_ATOMS: atom_id res chain seq x y z
N MET A 1 2.26 -11.28 -11.80
CA MET A 1 1.35 -10.17 -12.20
C MET A 1 1.84 -8.86 -11.58
N ARG A 2 1.17 -7.72 -11.78
CA ARG A 2 1.52 -6.44 -11.12
C ARG A 2 0.29 -5.86 -10.44
N LEU A 3 0.32 -5.72 -9.11
CA LEU A 3 -0.77 -5.16 -8.34
C LEU A 3 -1.00 -3.68 -8.71
N ARG A 4 -2.23 -3.28 -9.00
CA ARG A 4 -2.55 -1.90 -9.44
C ARG A 4 -3.25 -1.07 -8.37
N HIS A 5 -2.92 -1.29 -7.09
CA HIS A 5 -3.41 -0.46 -5.99
C HIS A 5 -2.67 0.89 -5.93
N GLY A 6 -3.39 1.94 -5.53
CA GLY A 6 -2.83 3.29 -5.39
C GLY A 6 -2.92 4.12 -6.67
N THR A 7 -2.85 5.44 -6.50
CA THR A 7 -3.15 6.45 -7.53
C THR A 7 -2.30 6.31 -8.79
N PHE A 8 -1.01 5.97 -8.65
CA PHE A 8 -0.04 5.97 -9.75
C PHE A 8 0.33 4.58 -10.24
N ALA A 9 -0.42 3.54 -9.87
CA ALA A 9 0.01 2.16 -10.04
C ALA A 9 0.14 1.69 -11.49
N TYR A 10 -0.40 2.44 -12.46
CA TYR A 10 -0.25 2.18 -13.90
C TYR A 10 1.04 2.74 -14.50
N LEU A 11 1.69 3.69 -13.82
CA LEU A 11 2.99 4.21 -14.19
C LEU A 11 4.11 3.22 -13.78
N PRO A 12 5.35 3.45 -14.24
CA PRO A 12 6.54 2.86 -13.63
C PRO A 12 6.58 3.10 -12.11
N ASP A 13 7.35 2.28 -11.39
CA ASP A 13 7.55 2.53 -9.96
C ASP A 13 8.24 3.89 -9.77
N LEU A 14 7.73 4.69 -8.83
CA LEU A 14 8.24 6.03 -8.59
C LEU A 14 9.67 5.95 -8.03
N THR A 15 10.52 6.82 -8.53
CA THR A 15 11.83 7.11 -7.95
C THR A 15 11.69 7.88 -6.63
N ASP A 16 12.73 7.90 -5.81
CA ASP A 16 12.70 8.62 -4.53
C ASP A 16 12.46 10.13 -4.72
N ASP A 17 13.00 10.73 -5.78
CA ASP A 17 12.74 12.15 -6.13
C ASP A 17 11.26 12.39 -6.48
N GLU A 18 10.63 11.46 -7.21
CA GLU A 18 9.21 11.56 -7.54
C GLU A 18 8.34 11.35 -6.29
N ILE A 19 8.72 10.42 -5.40
CA ILE A 19 8.05 10.23 -4.11
C ILE A 19 8.18 11.50 -3.26
N ALA A 20 9.37 12.10 -3.18
CA ALA A 20 9.63 13.36 -2.49
C ALA A 20 8.68 14.46 -2.95
N ALA A 21 8.51 14.58 -4.27
CA ALA A 21 7.61 15.56 -4.87
C ALA A 21 6.14 15.30 -4.50
N GLN A 22 5.68 14.05 -4.46
CA GLN A 22 4.31 13.72 -4.03
C GLN A 22 4.09 13.94 -2.53
N VAL A 23 5.09 13.64 -1.70
CA VAL A 23 5.05 13.94 -0.26
C VAL A 23 4.98 15.46 -0.06
N LYS A 24 5.86 16.23 -0.71
CA LYS A 24 5.85 17.70 -0.63
C LYS A 24 4.50 18.28 -1.04
N TYR A 25 3.90 17.78 -2.12
CA TYR A 25 2.56 18.15 -2.54
C TYR A 25 1.49 17.95 -1.45
N ALA A 26 1.60 16.87 -0.66
CA ALA A 26 0.70 16.58 0.45
C ALA A 26 0.94 17.53 1.64
N LEU A 27 2.21 17.77 2.00
CA LEU A 27 2.59 18.67 3.08
C LEU A 27 2.16 20.12 2.80
N GLU A 28 2.31 20.60 1.57
CA GLU A 28 1.83 21.93 1.12
C GLU A 28 0.30 22.11 1.25
N ARG A 29 -0.45 21.03 1.53
CA ARG A 29 -1.91 21.03 1.75
C ARG A 29 -2.31 20.80 3.20
N ASP A 30 -1.34 20.83 4.11
CA ASP A 30 -1.51 20.50 5.52
C ASP A 30 -2.08 19.08 5.72
N TRP A 31 -1.75 18.14 4.82
CA TRP A 31 -2.19 16.75 4.93
C TRP A 31 -1.15 15.93 5.68
N PRO A 32 -1.45 15.42 6.89
CA PRO A 32 -0.56 14.49 7.56
C PRO A 32 -0.34 13.24 6.73
N VAL A 33 0.89 12.75 6.76
CA VAL A 33 1.36 11.62 5.96
C VAL A 33 1.58 10.40 6.85
N SER A 34 1.07 9.24 6.44
CA SER A 34 1.35 7.96 7.09
C SER A 34 1.96 6.97 6.10
N ILE A 35 2.72 6.03 6.65
CA ILE A 35 3.33 4.92 5.91
C ILE A 35 2.68 3.64 6.44
N GLU A 36 2.26 2.78 5.53
CA GLU A 36 1.65 1.50 5.87
C GLU A 36 2.21 0.39 5.00
N TYR A 37 2.26 -0.83 5.52
CA TYR A 37 2.81 -1.98 4.82
C TYR A 37 1.97 -3.25 4.99
N THR A 38 2.07 -4.16 4.03
CA THR A 38 1.43 -5.48 4.12
C THR A 38 2.08 -6.50 3.21
N ASP A 39 1.96 -7.77 3.57
CA ASP A 39 2.24 -8.91 2.69
C ASP A 39 0.94 -9.67 2.28
N ASP A 40 -0.25 -9.13 2.60
CA ASP A 40 -1.54 -9.58 2.06
C ASP A 40 -2.08 -8.53 1.08
N PRO A 41 -1.97 -8.76 -0.25
CA PRO A 41 -2.34 -7.79 -1.27
C PRO A 41 -3.85 -7.79 -1.55
N HIS A 42 -4.68 -8.50 -0.78
CA HIS A 42 -6.11 -8.62 -1.06
C HIS A 42 -6.79 -7.24 -1.15
N PRO A 43 -7.62 -6.95 -2.18
CA PRO A 43 -8.22 -5.63 -2.37
C PRO A 43 -9.22 -5.23 -1.27
N ARG A 44 -9.62 -6.18 -0.41
CA ARG A 44 -10.46 -5.93 0.77
C ARG A 44 -9.66 -5.94 2.08
N ASN A 45 -8.35 -6.11 2.02
CA ASN A 45 -7.47 -5.83 3.15
C ASN A 45 -7.33 -4.31 3.26
N VAL A 46 -8.26 -3.68 3.98
CA VAL A 46 -8.37 -2.22 4.08
C VAL A 46 -7.35 -1.65 5.08
N TYR A 47 -7.12 -2.35 6.18
CA TYR A 47 -6.19 -1.96 7.23
C TYR A 47 -4.86 -2.68 7.04
N TRP A 48 -3.86 -1.92 6.60
CA TRP A 48 -2.48 -2.38 6.54
C TRP A 48 -1.79 -2.08 7.86
N GLU A 49 -0.64 -2.71 8.10
CA GLU A 49 0.13 -2.45 9.31
C GLU A 49 0.72 -1.04 9.25
N MET A 50 0.59 -0.29 10.34
CA MET A 50 1.12 1.07 10.42
C MET A 50 2.63 1.03 10.68
N TRP A 51 3.39 1.77 9.88
CA TRP A 51 4.76 2.11 10.20
C TRP A 51 4.77 3.37 11.07
N ALA A 52 5.02 3.16 12.37
CA ALA A 52 4.97 4.21 13.39
C ALA A 52 3.63 4.98 13.40
N LEU A 53 3.66 6.23 13.88
CA LEU A 53 2.50 7.13 13.90
C LEU A 53 2.48 8.00 12.63
N PRO A 54 1.30 8.48 12.19
CA PRO A 54 1.22 9.49 11.13
C PRO A 54 2.04 10.72 11.51
N MET A 55 2.75 11.28 10.54
CA MET A 55 3.58 12.46 10.69
C MET A 55 2.75 13.73 10.45
N PHE A 56 2.75 14.61 11.44
CA PHE A 56 2.07 15.91 11.43
C PHE A 56 3.09 17.03 11.41
N ASP A 57 2.67 18.22 10.97
CA ASP A 57 3.44 19.48 11.07
C ASP A 57 4.85 19.40 10.47
N LEU A 58 5.00 18.69 9.34
CA LEU A 58 6.24 18.64 8.56
C LEU A 58 6.17 19.60 7.38
N ASP A 59 7.24 20.37 7.17
CA ASP A 59 7.37 21.27 6.01
C ASP A 59 8.11 20.61 4.82
N GLU A 60 9.10 19.77 5.11
CA GLU A 60 9.99 19.17 4.10
C GLU A 60 9.85 17.64 4.04
N PRO A 61 9.99 17.02 2.85
CA PRO A 61 9.73 15.59 2.63
C PRO A 61 10.82 14.66 3.18
N ASP A 62 12.00 15.17 3.53
CA ASP A 62 13.18 14.36 3.90
C ASP A 62 12.93 13.44 5.10
N GLY A 63 12.16 13.92 6.10
CA GLY A 63 11.78 13.11 7.26
C GLY A 63 10.92 11.91 6.86
N VAL A 64 9.94 12.13 5.98
CA VAL A 64 9.06 11.08 5.46
C VAL A 64 9.84 10.08 4.60
N LEU A 65 10.76 10.56 3.75
CA LEU A 65 11.60 9.68 2.93
C LEU A 65 12.51 8.79 3.76
N THR A 66 13.04 9.32 4.86
CA THR A 66 13.86 8.53 5.81
C THR A 66 13.03 7.37 6.37
N GLU A 67 11.82 7.64 6.85
CA GLU A 67 10.91 6.61 7.36
C GLU A 67 10.48 5.60 6.27
N ILE A 68 10.27 6.04 5.02
CA ILE A 68 9.99 5.13 3.90
C ILE A 68 11.17 4.18 3.67
N ASN A 69 12.40 4.69 3.69
CA ASN A 69 13.60 3.89 3.46
C ASN A 69 13.89 2.92 4.62
N ASP A 70 13.64 3.32 5.85
CA ASP A 70 13.74 2.43 7.02
C ASP A 70 12.66 1.32 6.97
N CYS A 71 11.44 1.66 6.55
CA CYS A 71 10.37 0.68 6.34
C CYS A 71 10.72 -0.31 5.22
N ARG A 72 11.24 0.17 4.08
CA ARG A 72 11.75 -0.68 2.97
C ARG A 72 12.85 -1.62 3.42
N SER A 73 13.79 -1.13 4.23
CA SER A 73 14.91 -1.91 4.74
C SER A 73 14.44 -2.99 5.73
N THR A 74 13.44 -2.67 6.56
CA THR A 74 12.86 -3.61 7.53
C THR A 74 11.97 -4.66 6.85
N PHE A 75 11.21 -4.26 5.84
CA PHE A 75 10.23 -5.09 5.15
C PHE A 75 10.44 -5.15 3.62
N PRO A 76 11.58 -5.67 3.15
CA PRO A 76 11.98 -5.64 1.73
C PRO A 76 11.13 -6.54 0.82
N ARG A 77 10.19 -7.28 1.39
CA ARG A 77 9.27 -8.20 0.68
C ARG A 77 7.80 -7.81 0.83
N HIS A 78 7.51 -6.66 1.42
CA HIS A 78 6.13 -6.20 1.64
C HIS A 78 5.74 -5.16 0.59
N TYR A 79 4.45 -5.00 0.35
CA TYR A 79 3.95 -3.76 -0.23
C TYR A 79 4.07 -2.65 0.81
N ILE A 80 4.50 -1.47 0.39
CA ILE A 80 4.52 -0.27 1.23
C ILE A 80 3.78 0.82 0.48
N ARG A 81 2.87 1.51 1.17
CA ARG A 81 2.12 2.65 0.66
C ARG A 81 2.31 3.87 1.54
N VAL A 82 2.24 5.03 0.90
CA VAL A 82 2.09 6.32 1.56
C VAL A 82 0.61 6.71 1.47
N LEU A 83 0.07 7.24 2.56
CA LEU A 83 -1.25 7.87 2.61
C LEU A 83 -1.11 9.31 3.08
N ALA A 84 -1.88 10.21 2.48
CA ALA A 84 -2.06 11.57 2.95
C ALA A 84 -3.54 11.78 3.33
N TYR A 85 -3.77 12.25 4.56
CA TYR A 85 -5.12 12.42 5.11
C TYR A 85 -5.54 13.89 5.09
N ASP A 86 -6.72 14.18 4.55
CA ASP A 86 -7.30 15.52 4.52
C ASP A 86 -8.28 15.68 5.69
N ALA A 87 -7.82 16.35 6.75
CA ALA A 87 -8.60 16.61 7.95
C ALA A 87 -9.59 17.78 7.81
N SER A 88 -9.65 18.45 6.65
CA SER A 88 -10.54 19.59 6.46
C SER A 88 -12.01 19.19 6.63
N ARG A 89 -12.80 20.14 7.17
CA ARG A 89 -14.23 19.92 7.43
C ARG A 89 -14.94 19.60 6.11
N GLY A 90 -15.62 18.45 6.07
CA GLY A 90 -16.34 17.96 4.89
C GLY A 90 -15.53 17.00 4.01
N ARG A 91 -14.22 16.84 4.27
CA ARG A 91 -13.38 15.80 3.65
C ARG A 91 -13.13 14.64 4.61
N GLN A 92 -12.37 14.87 5.68
CA GLN A 92 -12.09 13.92 6.77
C GLN A 92 -11.76 12.50 6.29
N THR A 93 -10.94 12.38 5.24
CA THR A 93 -10.64 11.12 4.57
C THR A 93 -9.27 11.15 3.89
N THR A 94 -8.78 9.98 3.46
CA THR A 94 -7.58 9.86 2.61
C THR A 94 -7.77 10.65 1.33
N ALA A 95 -6.90 11.63 1.08
CA ALA A 95 -6.91 12.43 -0.14
C ALA A 95 -5.95 11.90 -1.22
N LEU A 96 -4.88 11.23 -0.81
CA LEU A 96 -3.91 10.60 -1.71
C LEU A 96 -3.40 9.29 -1.09
N GLN A 97 -3.28 8.25 -1.90
CA GLN A 97 -2.54 7.04 -1.53
C GLN A 97 -1.78 6.46 -2.73
N PHE A 98 -0.53 6.06 -2.55
CA PHE A 98 0.25 5.44 -3.62
C PHE A 98 1.28 4.46 -3.07
N LEU A 99 1.64 3.47 -3.89
CA LEU A 99 2.66 2.49 -3.54
C LEU A 99 4.05 3.09 -3.73
N VAL A 100 4.93 2.83 -2.76
CA VAL A 100 6.34 3.22 -2.76
C VAL A 100 7.29 2.02 -2.74
N HIS A 101 6.76 0.82 -2.52
CA HIS A 101 7.53 -0.43 -2.57
C HIS A 101 6.62 -1.62 -2.91
N ARG A 102 7.19 -2.65 -3.53
CA ARG A 102 6.50 -3.88 -3.95
C ARG A 102 7.42 -5.08 -3.72
N PRO A 103 6.87 -6.27 -3.41
CA PRO A 103 7.64 -7.50 -3.53
C PRO A 103 8.12 -7.73 -4.97
N PRO A 104 9.25 -8.43 -5.17
CA PRO A 104 9.86 -8.62 -6.49
C PRO A 104 9.00 -9.45 -7.46
N ASN A 105 8.22 -10.40 -6.94
CA ASN A 105 7.32 -11.23 -7.73
C ASN A 105 5.96 -11.36 -7.05
N GLU A 106 4.90 -10.86 -7.70
CA GLU A 106 3.52 -11.00 -7.24
C GLU A 106 2.81 -12.14 -8.00
N PRO A 107 2.52 -13.29 -7.35
CA PRO A 107 1.89 -14.43 -7.99
C PRO A 107 0.42 -14.16 -8.37
N GLY A 108 -0.25 -13.22 -7.71
CA GLY A 108 -1.63 -12.83 -7.99
C GLY A 108 -2.65 -13.57 -7.14
N PHE A 109 -3.82 -13.83 -7.73
CA PHE A 109 -4.99 -14.29 -6.99
C PHE A 109 -5.65 -15.51 -7.61
N LEU A 110 -6.18 -16.37 -6.73
CA LEU A 110 -7.13 -17.42 -7.06
C LEU A 110 -8.57 -16.88 -6.94
N LEU A 111 -9.38 -17.09 -7.97
CA LEU A 111 -10.83 -16.85 -7.94
C LEU A 111 -11.57 -18.17 -7.73
N THR A 112 -12.08 -18.39 -6.53
CA THR A 112 -12.91 -19.55 -6.21
C THR A 112 -14.36 -19.29 -6.60
N ARG A 113 -15.03 -20.34 -7.11
CA ARG A 113 -16.43 -20.30 -7.53
C ARG A 113 -17.17 -21.45 -6.85
N THR A 114 -18.04 -21.12 -5.92
CA THR A 114 -18.88 -22.09 -5.22
C THR A 114 -20.28 -22.06 -5.84
N GLU A 115 -20.69 -23.19 -6.41
CA GLU A 115 -22.03 -23.35 -6.99
C GLU A 115 -23.09 -23.34 -5.88
N GLY A 116 -24.13 -22.53 -6.08
CA GLY A 116 -25.32 -22.46 -5.23
C GLY A 116 -26.55 -23.04 -5.93
N SER A 117 -27.73 -22.59 -5.52
CA SER A 117 -28.98 -22.94 -6.21
C SER A 117 -28.98 -22.42 -7.66
N ASP A 118 -29.45 -23.26 -8.57
CA ASP A 118 -29.55 -22.97 -10.01
C ASP A 118 -28.20 -22.60 -10.65
N ARG A 119 -28.08 -21.37 -11.16
CA ARG A 119 -26.88 -20.82 -11.80
C ARG A 119 -26.18 -19.78 -10.93
N ARG A 120 -26.53 -19.71 -9.64
CA ARG A 120 -25.91 -18.77 -8.71
C ARG A 120 -24.51 -19.26 -8.33
N GLN A 121 -23.53 -18.37 -8.42
CA GLN A 121 -22.18 -18.61 -7.92
C GLN A 121 -21.84 -17.60 -6.82
N SER A 122 -21.24 -18.10 -5.74
CA SER A 122 -20.57 -17.28 -4.73
C SER A 122 -19.08 -17.26 -5.02
N TYR A 123 -18.47 -16.08 -4.97
CA TYR A 123 -17.06 -15.89 -5.32
C TYR A 123 -16.21 -15.65 -4.08
N GLY A 124 -15.04 -16.26 -4.06
CA GLY A 124 -13.96 -15.91 -3.13
C GLY A 124 -12.72 -15.49 -3.92
N LEU A 125 -11.98 -14.52 -3.39
CA LEU A 125 -10.69 -14.10 -3.92
C LEU A 125 -9.64 -14.36 -2.84
N SER A 126 -8.56 -15.03 -3.19
CA SER A 126 -7.47 -15.31 -2.25
C SER A 126 -6.14 -15.07 -2.94
N SER A 127 -5.19 -14.43 -2.26
CA SER A 127 -3.85 -14.27 -2.81
C SER A 127 -3.11 -15.61 -2.78
N TYR A 128 -2.32 -15.90 -3.81
CA TYR A 128 -1.41 -17.05 -3.76
C TYR A 128 -0.34 -16.87 -2.68
N ALA A 129 0.08 -15.64 -2.38
CA ALA A 129 1.06 -15.34 -1.34
C ALA A 129 0.56 -15.72 0.06
N THR A 130 -0.74 -15.61 0.32
CA THR A 130 -1.35 -15.90 1.63
C THR A 130 -1.49 -17.39 1.96
N THR A 131 -1.01 -18.28 1.09
CA THR A 131 -0.84 -19.70 1.41
C THR A 131 0.35 -19.95 2.34
N VAL A 132 1.27 -18.99 2.42
CA VAL A 132 2.41 -18.95 3.33
C VAL A 132 2.07 -18.06 4.54
N ALA A 133 2.65 -18.38 5.70
CA ALA A 133 2.48 -17.60 6.92
C ALA A 133 2.94 -16.14 6.73
N THR A 134 2.30 -15.21 7.46
CA THR A 134 2.68 -13.79 7.49
C THR A 134 4.17 -13.62 7.83
N GLY A 135 4.86 -12.70 7.15
CA GLY A 135 6.28 -12.44 7.27
C GLY A 135 7.15 -13.29 6.34
N ASP A 136 6.73 -14.52 6.06
CA ASP A 136 7.44 -15.48 5.19
C ASP A 136 6.98 -15.40 3.72
N ARG A 137 5.91 -14.67 3.44
CA ARG A 137 5.37 -14.45 2.09
C ARG A 137 6.38 -13.73 1.20
N TYR A 138 6.27 -13.97 -0.11
CA TYR A 138 7.17 -13.42 -1.14
C TYR A 138 8.65 -13.77 -0.95
N GLY A 139 8.96 -14.78 -0.11
CA GLY A 139 10.28 -15.38 -0.03
C GLY A 139 10.70 -16.06 -1.33
N GLN A 140 12.01 -16.16 -1.55
CA GLN A 140 12.54 -16.87 -2.71
C GLN A 140 12.31 -18.38 -2.56
N GLU A 141 11.97 -19.03 -3.68
CA GLU A 141 12.44 -20.39 -3.93
C GLU A 141 13.97 -20.40 -4.06
#